data_AF-A0A417EUK7-F1
#
_entry.id   AF-A0A417EUK7-F1
#
_cell.length_a   1.000
_cell.length_b   1.000
_cell.length_c   1.000
_cell.angle_alpha   90.00
_cell.angle_beta   90.00
_cell.angle_gamma   90.00
#
_symmetry.space_group_name_H-M   'P 1'
#
loop_
_entity.id
_entity.type
_entity.pdbx_description
1 polymer ?
#
loop_
_entity_poly.entity_id
_entity_poly.type
_entity_poly.pdbx_seq_one_letter_code
_entity_poly.pdbx_strand_id
1 'polypeptide(L)' 'MPQKEQKTAAAVYLYQADNDGEWGEIRFDFESSTAEIVKLADWDTVKSNVFAKAAIQYVRYLLRQASTKQVIVLYVK' A
#
# COMPACT_ATOMS: atom_id res chain seq x y z
N MET A 1 25.12 21.05 -10.21
CA MET A 1 25.14 20.51 -8.84
C MET A 1 24.42 19.17 -8.89
N PRO A 2 24.99 18.06 -8.40
CA PRO A 2 24.27 16.80 -8.41
C PRO A 2 23.08 16.95 -7.46
N GLN A 3 21.86 16.74 -7.98
CA GLN A 3 20.68 16.62 -7.13
C GLN A 3 20.96 15.48 -6.16
N LYS A 4 21.08 15.81 -4.88
CA LYS A 4 21.08 14.83 -3.81
C LYS A 4 19.79 14.04 -4.00
N GLU A 5 19.87 12.77 -4.37
CA GLU A 5 18.69 11.89 -4.40
C GLU A 5 18.02 12.02 -3.03
N GLN A 6 16.85 12.67 -3.00
CA GLN A 6 16.04 12.74 -1.81
C GLN A 6 15.52 11.32 -1.59
N LYS A 7 16.25 10.56 -0.78
CA LYS A 7 15.83 9.24 -0.35
C LYS A 7 14.68 9.43 0.63
N THR A 8 13.46 9.36 0.13
CA THR A 8 12.25 9.33 0.97
C THR A 8 12.13 7.96 1.61
N ALA A 9 11.86 7.90 2.91
CA ALA A 9 11.53 6.64 3.57
C ALA A 9 10.10 6.20 3.18
N ALA A 10 9.99 5.50 2.06
CA ALA A 10 8.73 4.99 1.53
C ALA A 10 8.77 3.48 1.26
N ALA A 11 7.64 2.81 1.47
CA ALA A 11 7.41 1.44 1.03
C ALA A 11 6.42 1.45 -0.15
N VAL A 12 6.74 0.66 -1.17
CA VAL A 12 5.86 0.41 -2.33
C VAL A 12 5.35 -1.03 -2.23
N TYR A 13 4.04 -1.21 -2.30
CA TYR A 13 3.38 -2.51 -2.27
C TYR A 13 2.65 -2.74 -3.59
N LEU A 14 3.10 -3.75 -4.34
CA LEU A 14 2.47 -4.21 -5.57
C LEU A 14 1.52 -5.36 -5.25
N TYR A 15 0.33 -5.35 -5.84
CA TYR A 15 -0.67 -6.42 -5.71
C TYR A 15 -1.39 -6.68 -7.04
N GLN A 16 -1.84 -7.93 -7.25
CA GLN A 16 -2.69 -8.31 -8.39
C GLN A 16 -4.07 -8.74 -7.89
N ALA A 17 -5.09 -8.53 -8.73
CA ALA A 17 -6.45 -8.96 -8.46
C ALA A 17 -6.77 -10.35 -9.06
N ASP A 18 -6.07 -10.77 -10.11
CA ASP A 18 -6.44 -11.91 -10.95
C ASP A 18 -5.24 -12.70 -11.53
N ASN A 19 -4.02 -12.51 -11.01
CA ASN A 19 -2.74 -13.12 -11.44
C ASN A 19 -2.28 -12.85 -12.88
N ASP A 20 -3.18 -12.45 -13.79
CA ASP A 20 -2.88 -12.23 -15.21
C ASP A 20 -3.01 -10.75 -15.64
N GLY A 21 -3.57 -9.89 -14.78
CA GLY A 21 -3.75 -8.46 -15.01
C GLY A 21 -2.58 -7.58 -14.56
N GLU A 22 -2.68 -6.29 -14.87
CA GLU A 22 -1.69 -5.31 -14.43
C GLU A 22 -1.70 -5.14 -12.90
N TRP A 23 -0.51 -4.99 -12.33
CA TRP A 23 -0.34 -4.78 -10.91
C TRP A 23 -0.91 -3.42 -10.47
N GLY A 24 -1.62 -3.44 -9.35
CA GLY A 24 -1.92 -2.25 -8.56
C GLY A 24 -0.74 -1.90 -7.67
N GLU A 25 -0.67 -0.64 -7.26
CA GLU A 25 0.39 -0.09 -6.44
C GLU A 25 -0.18 0.78 -5.32
N ILE A 26 0.29 0.51 -4.11
CA ILE A 26 0.05 1.35 -2.92
C ILE A 26 1.41 1.85 -2.44
N ARG A 27 1.50 3.15 -2.14
CA ARG A 27 2.70 3.73 -1.55
C ARG A 27 2.41 4.19 -0.14
N PHE A 28 3.31 3.87 0.77
CA PHE A 28 3.31 4.36 2.14
C PHE A 28 4.54 5.21 2.36
N ASP A 29 4.34 6.43 2.82
CA ASP A 29 5.41 7.32 3.25
C ASP A 29 5.45 7.30 4.79
N PHE A 30 6.57 6.85 5.34
CA PHE A 30 6.74 6.74 6.78
C PHE A 30 7.02 8.08 7.45
N GLU A 31 7.65 9.03 6.74
CA GLU A 31 7.94 10.37 7.27
C GLU A 31 6.66 11.17 7.47
N SER A 32 5.80 11.18 6.45
CA SER A 32 4.50 11.86 6.53
C SER A 32 3.41 10.99 7.16
N SER A 33 3.68 9.69 7.40
CA SER A 33 2.68 8.70 7.82
C SER A 33 1.44 8.68 6.91
N THR A 34 1.65 9.00 5.63
CA THR A 34 0.61 9.01 4.61
C THR A 34 0.69 7.77 3.73
N ALA A 35 -0.41 7.53 3.02
CA ALA A 35 -0.52 6.41 2.12
C ALA A 35 -1.43 6.79 0.98
N GLU A 36 -1.08 6.33 -0.22
CA GLU A 36 -1.82 6.61 -1.44
C GLU A 36 -1.97 5.37 -2.31
N ILE A 37 -3.08 5.35 -3.04
CA ILE A 37 -3.31 4.38 -4.12
C ILE A 37 -2.67 5.00 -5.36
N VAL A 38 -1.52 4.50 -5.76
CA VAL A 38 -0.81 4.98 -6.96
C VAL A 38 -1.50 4.43 -8.20
N LYS A 39 -1.88 3.15 -8.15
CA LYS A 39 -2.55 2.45 -9.24
C LYS A 39 -3.46 1.35 -8.71
N LEU A 40 -4.62 1.18 -9.35
CA LEU A 40 -5.48 0.02 -9.12
C LEU A 40 -5.01 -1.13 -10.02
N ALA A 41 -5.08 -2.35 -9.49
CA ALA A 41 -4.90 -3.52 -10.32
C ALA A 41 -6.00 -3.56 -11.39
N ASP A 42 -5.62 -3.92 -12.61
CA ASP A 42 -6.57 -4.03 -13.72
C ASP A 42 -7.49 -5.26 -13.53
N TRP A 43 -8.43 -5.46 -14.46
CA TRP A 43 -9.50 -6.48 -14.42
C TRP A 43 -10.71 -6.15 -13.55
N ASP A 44 -10.50 -5.89 -12.26
CA ASP A 44 -11.60 -5.54 -11.33
C ASP A 44 -11.18 -4.37 -10.44
N THR A 45 -11.31 -3.17 -10.99
CA THR A 45 -10.99 -1.92 -10.28
C THR A 45 -11.88 -1.69 -9.07
N VAL A 46 -13.06 -2.32 -8.99
CA VAL A 46 -13.94 -2.24 -7.81
C VAL A 46 -13.33 -3.03 -6.66
N LYS A 47 -13.00 -4.32 -6.87
CA LYS A 47 -12.35 -5.15 -5.84
C LYS A 47 -10.97 -4.60 -5.47
N SER A 48 -10.18 -4.18 -6.46
CA SER A 48 -8.88 -3.57 -6.24
C SER A 48 -8.96 -2.31 -5.38
N ASN A 49 -9.96 -1.44 -5.61
CA ASN A 49 -10.13 -0.22 -4.82
C ASN A 49 -10.56 -0.53 -3.37
N VAL A 50 -11.43 -1.52 -3.17
CA VAL A 50 -11.83 -1.96 -1.82
C VAL A 50 -10.62 -2.49 -1.07
N PHE A 51 -9.82 -3.37 -1.69
CA PHE A 51 -8.59 -3.89 -1.10
C PHE A 51 -7.60 -2.76 -0.76
N ALA A 52 -7.32 -1.86 -1.70
CA ALA A 52 -6.32 -0.81 -1.50
C ALA A 52 -6.71 0.16 -0.39
N LYS A 53 -7.99 0.55 -0.32
CA LYS A 53 -8.51 1.37 0.79
C LYS A 53 -8.41 0.66 2.14
N ALA A 54 -8.76 -0.63 2.19
CA ALA A 54 -8.66 -1.43 3.41
C ALA A 54 -7.20 -1.55 3.88
N ALA A 55 -6.27 -1.85 2.98
CA ALA A 55 -4.84 -1.94 3.28
C ALA A 55 -4.30 -0.61 3.85
N ILE A 56 -4.63 0.52 3.23
CA ILE A 56 -4.25 1.86 3.71
C ILE A 56 -4.80 2.13 5.12
N GLN A 57 -6.09 1.92 5.33
CA GLN A 57 -6.71 2.18 6.63
C GLN A 57 -6.10 1.30 7.73
N TYR A 58 -5.80 0.05 7.39
CA TYR A 58 -5.24 -0.91 8.33
C TYR A 58 -3.80 -0.58 8.71
N VAL A 59 -2.93 -0.30 7.73
CA VAL A 59 -1.55 0.12 8.01
C VAL A 59 -1.54 1.39 8.87
N ARG A 60 -2.41 2.37 8.58
CA ARG A 60 -2.57 3.57 9.43
C ARG A 60 -3.01 3.22 10.86
N TYR A 61 -3.93 2.27 11.02
CA TYR A 61 -4.36 1.79 12.34
C TYR A 61 -3.20 1.14 13.11
N LEU A 62 -2.37 0.35 12.44
CA LEU A 62 -1.20 -0.29 13.06
C LEU A 62 -0.12 0.71 13.46
N LEU A 63 0.19 1.66 12.59
CA LEU A 63 1.16 2.72 12.88
C LEU A 63 0.74 3.55 14.09
N ARG A 64 -0.58 3.77 14.30
CA ARG A 64 -1.10 4.43 15.50
C ARG A 64 -0.98 3.60 16.78
N GLN A 65 -0.92 2.28 16.68
CA GLN A 65 -0.88 1.40 17.86
C GLN A 65 0.55 1.13 18.37
N ALA A 66 1.57 1.39 17.55
CA ALA A 66 3.00 1.54 17.88
C ALA A 66 3.57 0.64 19.01
N SER A 67 3.01 -0.55 19.24
CA SER A 67 3.48 -1.47 20.25
C SER A 67 3.34 -2.90 19.75
N THR A 68 4.50 -3.54 19.57
CA THR A 68 4.73 -4.93 19.14
C THR A 68 4.83 -5.16 17.63
N LYS A 69 5.79 -6.00 17.25
CA LYS A 69 5.93 -6.57 15.89
C LYS A 69 4.65 -7.37 15.57
N GLN A 70 4.00 -7.09 14.43
CA GLN A 70 2.78 -7.78 14.02
C GLN A 70 2.95 -8.43 12.64
N VAL A 71 2.36 -9.61 12.45
CA VAL A 71 2.25 -10.32 11.16
C VAL A 71 0.79 -10.28 10.74
N ILE A 72 0.53 -9.93 9.48
CA ILE A 72 -0.83 -9.70 8.97
C ILE A 72 -1.09 -10.65 7.81
N VAL A 73 -2.25 -11.33 7.84
CA VAL A 73 -2.75 -12.17 6.74
C VAL A 73 -4.16 -11.69 6.41
N LEU A 74 -4.36 -11.19 5.19
CA LEU A 74 -5.66 -10.72 4.71
C LEU A 74 -6.30 -11.80 3.82
N TYR A 75 -7.53 -12.20 4.17
CA TYR A 75 -8.34 -13.09 3.33
C TYR A 75 -9.41 -12.25 2.62
N VAL A 76 -9.38 -12.26 1.30
CA VAL A 76 -10.42 -11.66 0.45
C VAL A 76 -11.22 -12.81 -0.13
N LYS A 77 -12.55 -12.81 0.10
CA LYS A 77 -13.48 -13.84 -0.37
C LYS A 77 -14.05 -13.48 -1.74
#